data_AF-A0A4Y7UEN2-F1
#
_entry.id   AF-A0A4Y7UEN2-F1
#
_cell.length_a   1.000
_cell.length_b   1.000
_cell.length_c   1.000
_cell.angle_alpha   90.00
_cell.angle_beta   90.00
_cell.angle_gamma   90.00
#
_symmetry.space_group_name_H-M   'P 1'
#
loop_
_entity.id
_entity.type
_entity.pdbx_description
1 polymer ?
#
loop_
_entity_poly.entity_id
_entity_poly.type
_entity_poly.pdbx_seq_one_letter_code
_entity_poly.pdbx_strand_id
1 'polypeptide(L)'
;MTKYKIGILAYGSLIDNPGKEIEPIIIDRINCKTPFKVEFARTSSSRSGAPTLIPFETGNEVKAVILVLENSTDLSHAKSILWRRERHNFDDKKYVEVITPTNNQVVVKYIRDFENVETVIYTSIGKNIDGKVTAEKLSQLAIESILSKAGENKKDGIRYLYESKNNSIVTNLSQEYEQAILDKTETKILEEAINKLDLQRKNIADR
;
A
#
# COMPACT_ATOMS: atom_id res chain seq x y z
N MET A 1 -5.12 4.24 32.19
CA MET A 1 -4.24 4.62 31.08
C MET A 1 -5.05 5.47 30.13
N THR A 2 -4.54 6.62 29.69
CA THR A 2 -5.23 7.46 28.71
C THR A 2 -5.14 6.78 27.35
N LYS A 3 -6.30 6.50 26.74
CA LYS A 3 -6.40 5.88 25.41
C LYS A 3 -6.20 6.96 24.35
N TYR A 4 -5.49 6.65 23.27
CA TYR A 4 -5.42 7.55 22.12
C TYR A 4 -6.78 7.61 21.42
N LYS A 5 -7.14 8.77 20.87
CA LYS A 5 -8.48 8.98 20.29
C LYS A 5 -8.60 8.40 18.87
N ILE A 6 -7.71 8.81 17.96
CA ILE A 6 -7.78 8.45 16.54
C ILE A 6 -6.41 8.00 16.05
N GLY A 7 -6.38 6.92 15.28
CA GLY A 7 -5.19 6.48 14.55
C GLY A 7 -5.51 6.04 13.13
N ILE A 8 -4.50 6.02 12.26
CA ILE A 8 -4.59 5.49 10.90
C ILE A 8 -3.78 4.19 10.83
N LEU A 9 -4.41 3.07 10.48
CA LEU A 9 -3.71 1.81 10.27
C LEU A 9 -3.01 1.81 8.91
N ALA A 10 -1.69 1.91 8.93
CA ALA A 10 -0.81 1.84 7.77
C ALA A 10 -0.23 0.42 7.63
N TYR A 11 -0.54 -0.25 6.51
CA TYR A 11 -0.02 -1.58 6.16
C TYR A 11 0.57 -1.59 4.73
N GLY A 12 1.21 -0.48 4.36
CA GLY A 12 1.78 -0.26 3.02
C GLY A 12 2.50 1.08 2.98
N SER A 13 2.43 1.79 1.85
CA SER A 13 3.23 3.03 1.64
C SER A 13 2.97 4.17 2.63
N LEU A 14 1.87 4.13 3.38
CA LEU A 14 1.60 5.08 4.47
C LEU A 14 2.58 4.94 5.63
N ILE A 15 3.25 3.79 5.81
CA ILE A 15 4.23 3.59 6.88
C ILE A 15 5.40 4.56 6.68
N ASP A 16 6.00 4.55 5.50
CA ASP A 16 7.17 5.37 5.16
C ASP A 16 6.80 6.78 4.68
N ASN A 17 5.61 6.93 4.07
CA ASN A 17 5.15 8.19 3.51
C ASN A 17 3.67 8.45 3.81
N PRO A 18 3.33 8.88 5.04
CA PRO A 18 2.01 9.37 5.39
C PRO A 18 1.52 10.51 4.50
N GLY A 19 2.45 11.34 4.01
CA GLY A 19 2.17 12.45 3.11
C GLY A 19 1.83 13.75 3.85
N LYS A 20 1.84 14.87 3.12
CA LYS A 20 1.86 16.24 3.67
C LYS A 20 0.71 16.62 4.60
N GLU A 21 -0.45 15.98 4.48
CA GLU A 21 -1.62 16.29 5.33
C GLU A 21 -1.65 15.44 6.60
N ILE A 22 -1.12 14.22 6.56
CA ILE A 22 -1.14 13.28 7.68
C ILE A 22 0.11 13.47 8.53
N GLU A 23 1.30 13.56 7.91
CA GLU A 23 2.58 13.65 8.61
C GLU A 23 2.61 14.69 9.75
N PRO A 24 2.14 15.95 9.55
CA PRO A 24 2.28 16.99 10.56
C PRO A 24 1.45 16.77 11.82
N ILE A 25 0.43 15.90 11.77
CA ILE A 25 -0.50 15.66 12.87
C ILE A 25 -0.28 14.29 13.53
N ILE A 26 0.78 13.56 13.16
CA ILE A 26 1.16 12.31 13.82
C ILE A 26 1.87 12.65 15.13
N ILE A 27 1.38 12.10 16.24
CA ILE A 27 1.97 12.27 17.58
C ILE A 27 2.66 11.02 18.10
N ASP A 28 2.34 9.84 17.57
CA ASP A 28 2.94 8.56 17.97
C ASP A 28 2.76 7.49 16.87
N ARG A 29 3.52 6.39 16.96
CA ARG A 29 3.45 5.24 16.05
C ARG A 29 3.44 3.94 16.83
N ILE A 30 2.36 3.17 16.69
CA ILE A 30 2.19 1.89 17.39
C ILE A 30 2.35 0.73 16.42
N ASN A 31 3.37 -0.10 16.63
CA ASN A 31 3.56 -1.33 15.87
C ASN A 31 2.46 -2.35 16.23
N CYS A 32 1.85 -2.95 15.22
CA CYS A 32 0.77 -3.93 15.39
C CYS A 32 0.73 -4.93 14.22
N LYS A 33 -0.34 -5.74 14.17
CA LYS A 33 -0.72 -6.50 12.98
C LYS A 33 -2.06 -6.02 12.45
N THR A 34 -2.30 -6.21 11.15
CA THR A 34 -3.64 -5.96 10.61
C THR A 34 -4.65 -6.95 11.24
N PRO A 35 -5.84 -6.51 11.66
CA PRO A 35 -6.89 -7.40 12.17
C PRO A 35 -7.67 -8.10 11.04
N PHE A 36 -7.13 -8.06 9.82
CA PHE A 36 -7.68 -8.65 8.61
C PHE A 36 -6.52 -9.10 7.72
N LYS A 37 -6.83 -10.00 6.79
CA LYS A 37 -5.88 -10.51 5.81
C LYS A 37 -5.62 -9.51 4.70
N VAL A 38 -4.37 -9.44 4.24
CA VAL A 38 -3.89 -8.53 3.19
C VAL A 38 -3.13 -9.32 2.12
N GLU A 39 -3.31 -8.93 0.86
CA GLU A 39 -2.56 -9.47 -0.29
C GLU A 39 -2.31 -8.39 -1.37
N PHE A 40 -1.32 -8.61 -2.23
CA PHE A 40 -1.05 -7.86 -3.46
C PHE A 40 -2.13 -8.09 -4.54
N ALA A 41 -3.40 -7.92 -4.21
CA ALA A 41 -4.54 -8.33 -5.04
C ALA A 41 -5.13 -7.21 -5.93
N ARG A 42 -4.46 -6.06 -6.03
CA ARG A 42 -4.93 -4.92 -6.83
C ARG A 42 -3.81 -4.31 -7.68
N THR A 43 -4.10 -3.91 -8.92
CA THR A 43 -3.23 -3.07 -9.74
C THR A 43 -3.45 -1.58 -9.45
N SER A 44 -2.37 -0.81 -9.45
CA SER A 44 -2.41 0.65 -9.31
C SER A 44 -2.04 1.35 -10.62
N SER A 45 -2.94 2.21 -11.10
CA SER A 45 -2.67 3.05 -12.28
C SER A 45 -1.57 4.09 -12.03
N SER A 46 -1.47 4.64 -10.82
CA SER A 46 -0.40 5.59 -10.47
C SER A 46 0.98 4.93 -10.39
N ARG A 47 1.02 3.59 -10.36
CA ARG A 47 2.22 2.76 -10.41
C ARG A 47 2.28 1.94 -11.71
N SER A 48 1.69 2.43 -12.79
CA SER A 48 1.71 1.77 -14.11
C SER A 48 1.31 0.29 -14.07
N GLY A 49 0.23 -0.05 -13.36
CA GLY A 49 -0.29 -1.42 -13.27
C GLY A 49 0.35 -2.29 -12.19
N ALA A 50 1.28 -1.77 -11.39
CA ALA A 50 1.94 -2.53 -10.34
C ALA A 50 0.94 -3.14 -9.33
N PRO A 51 1.21 -4.34 -8.80
CA PRO A 51 0.45 -4.90 -7.69
C PRO A 51 0.57 -4.07 -6.41
N THR A 52 -0.51 -3.99 -5.65
CA THR A 52 -0.64 -3.19 -4.41
C THR A 52 -1.41 -3.95 -3.34
N LEU A 53 -1.07 -3.66 -2.07
CA LEU A 53 -1.66 -4.31 -0.90
C LEU A 53 -3.08 -3.83 -0.66
N ILE A 54 -4.01 -4.78 -0.51
CA ILE A 54 -5.40 -4.51 -0.13
C ILE A 54 -5.88 -5.57 0.88
N PRO A 55 -6.92 -5.29 1.68
CA PRO A 55 -7.63 -6.33 2.41
C PRO A 55 -8.13 -7.41 1.45
N PHE A 56 -7.76 -8.67 1.69
CA PHE A 56 -8.09 -9.78 0.80
C PHE A 56 -8.13 -11.13 1.55
N GLU A 57 -9.21 -11.89 1.37
CA GLU A 57 -9.53 -13.11 2.13
C GLU A 57 -8.46 -14.21 2.09
N THR A 58 -7.71 -14.31 0.99
CA THR A 58 -6.66 -15.33 0.81
C THR A 58 -5.27 -14.83 1.20
N GLY A 59 -5.17 -13.64 1.80
CA GLY A 59 -3.92 -13.06 2.28
C GLY A 59 -3.55 -13.52 3.69
N ASN A 60 -2.61 -12.81 4.30
CA ASN A 60 -2.20 -12.99 5.69
C ASN A 60 -2.47 -11.74 6.52
N GLU A 61 -2.62 -11.89 7.83
CA GLU A 61 -2.43 -10.75 8.74
C GLU A 61 -0.97 -10.32 8.70
N VAL A 62 -0.71 -9.05 8.41
CA VAL A 62 0.64 -8.53 8.18
C VAL A 62 1.03 -7.53 9.25
N LYS A 63 2.35 -7.28 9.40
CA LYS A 63 2.81 -6.16 10.23
C LYS A 63 2.27 -4.84 9.71
N ALA A 64 1.88 -3.98 10.62
CA ALA A 64 1.31 -2.67 10.36
C ALA A 64 1.75 -1.67 11.43
N VAL A 65 1.49 -0.39 11.17
CA VAL A 65 1.74 0.70 12.11
C VAL A 65 0.46 1.52 12.23
N ILE A 66 0.02 1.79 13.45
CA ILE A 66 -1.00 2.80 13.69
C ILE A 66 -0.30 4.15 13.81
N LEU A 67 -0.59 5.06 12.88
CA LEU A 67 -0.18 6.45 12.96
C LEU A 67 -1.18 7.17 13.87
N VAL A 68 -0.78 7.43 15.11
CA VAL A 68 -1.63 8.08 16.11
C VAL A 68 -1.70 9.57 15.79
N LEU A 69 -2.91 10.11 15.71
CA LEU A 69 -3.14 11.52 15.37
C LEU A 69 -3.29 12.38 16.63
N GLU A 70 -3.04 13.69 16.51
CA GLU A 70 -3.30 14.67 17.56
C GLU A 70 -4.72 14.52 18.15
N ASN A 71 -4.85 14.67 19.47
CA ASN A 71 -6.15 14.53 20.18
C ASN A 71 -7.22 15.54 19.73
N SER A 72 -6.79 16.70 19.22
CA SER A 72 -7.61 17.75 18.61
C SER A 72 -8.24 17.30 17.28
N THR A 73 -7.70 16.25 16.64
CA THR A 73 -8.18 15.76 15.35
C THR A 73 -9.61 15.24 15.44
N ASP A 74 -10.45 15.70 14.52
CA ASP A 74 -11.80 15.19 14.31
C ASP A 74 -11.81 14.00 13.33
N LEU A 75 -12.72 13.05 13.55
CA LEU A 75 -12.83 11.85 12.73
C LEU A 75 -13.17 12.15 11.26
N SER A 76 -14.01 13.14 10.99
CA SER A 76 -14.36 13.55 9.63
C SER A 76 -13.16 14.14 8.90
N HIS A 77 -12.34 14.92 9.61
CA HIS A 77 -11.09 15.44 9.07
C HIS A 77 -10.11 14.30 8.76
N ALA A 78 -9.89 13.39 9.73
CA ALA A 78 -9.02 12.22 9.57
C ALA A 78 -9.42 11.33 8.39
N LYS A 79 -10.73 11.05 8.22
CA LYS A 79 -11.24 10.30 7.06
C LYS A 79 -10.95 11.03 5.74
N SER A 80 -11.09 12.36 5.72
CA SER A 80 -10.91 13.16 4.51
C SER A 80 -9.45 13.23 4.06
N ILE A 81 -8.50 13.50 4.98
CA ILE A 81 -7.07 13.52 4.65
C ILE A 81 -6.57 12.14 4.20
N LEU A 82 -7.05 11.06 4.83
CA LEU A 82 -6.70 9.70 4.45
C LEU A 82 -7.22 9.35 3.06
N TRP A 83 -8.49 9.67 2.78
CA TRP A 83 -9.08 9.43 1.46
C TRP A 83 -8.39 10.21 0.33
N ARG A 84 -8.04 11.48 0.58
CA ARG A 84 -7.27 12.30 -0.36
C ARG A 84 -5.88 11.74 -0.63
N ARG A 85 -5.23 11.23 0.43
CA ARG A 85 -3.91 10.58 0.34
C ARG A 85 -3.92 9.36 -0.58
N GLU A 86 -4.99 8.56 -0.60
CA GLU A 86 -5.13 7.41 -1.50
C GLU A 86 -5.46 7.82 -2.95
N ARG A 87 -6.17 8.93 -3.12
CA ARG A 87 -6.49 9.47 -4.45
C ARG A 87 -5.31 10.21 -5.10
N HIS A 88 -4.22 10.41 -4.37
CA HIS A 88 -3.13 11.32 -4.74
C HIS A 88 -3.64 12.71 -5.15
N ASN A 89 -4.73 13.16 -4.53
CA ASN A 89 -5.39 14.41 -4.86
C ASN A 89 -5.62 15.21 -3.57
N PHE A 90 -4.99 16.37 -3.48
CA PHE A 90 -5.01 17.24 -2.31
C PHE A 90 -5.95 18.43 -2.52
N ASP A 91 -7.11 18.17 -3.13
CA ASP A 91 -8.18 19.16 -3.20
C ASP A 91 -8.85 19.33 -1.84
N ASP A 92 -9.71 20.33 -1.67
CA ASP A 92 -10.41 20.55 -0.39
C ASP A 92 -11.63 19.64 -0.22
N LYS A 93 -11.73 18.55 -1.00
CA LYS A 93 -12.91 17.67 -0.94
C LYS A 93 -12.93 16.85 0.35
N LYS A 94 -14.11 16.80 0.94
CA LYS A 94 -14.40 15.99 2.12
C LYS A 94 -14.77 14.57 1.69
N TYR A 95 -14.37 13.59 2.50
CA TYR A 95 -14.80 12.21 2.30
C TYR A 95 -16.31 12.11 2.56
N VAL A 96 -17.02 11.47 1.64
CA VAL A 96 -18.43 11.11 1.78
C VAL A 96 -18.52 9.60 1.75
N GLU A 97 -19.20 9.03 2.75
CA GLU A 97 -19.36 7.59 2.87
C GLU A 97 -20.22 7.06 1.72
N VAL A 98 -19.77 5.95 1.12
CA VAL A 98 -20.44 5.32 -0.01
C VAL A 98 -21.08 4.03 0.49
N ILE A 99 -22.40 3.94 0.38
CA ILE A 99 -23.19 2.79 0.89
C ILE A 99 -22.86 1.51 0.10
N THR A 100 -22.73 1.62 -1.22
CA THR A 100 -22.44 0.47 -2.11
C THR A 100 -21.23 0.79 -2.98
N PRO A 101 -20.00 0.64 -2.45
CA PRO A 101 -18.80 0.96 -3.20
C PRO A 101 -18.54 -0.06 -4.32
N THR A 102 -18.15 0.43 -5.48
CA THR A 102 -17.57 -0.39 -6.55
C THR A 102 -16.15 -0.83 -6.19
N ASN A 103 -15.61 -1.82 -6.90
CA ASN A 103 -14.23 -2.30 -6.68
C ASN A 103 -13.14 -1.21 -6.88
N ASN A 104 -13.48 -0.08 -7.51
CA ASN A 104 -12.55 1.02 -7.78
C ASN A 104 -12.73 2.22 -6.84
N GLN A 105 -13.66 2.15 -5.89
CA GLN A 105 -13.87 3.21 -4.92
C GLN A 105 -13.10 2.91 -3.63
N VAL A 106 -12.25 3.87 -3.23
CA VAL A 106 -11.62 3.88 -1.92
C VAL A 106 -12.68 4.20 -0.88
N VAL A 107 -12.81 3.34 0.13
CA VAL A 107 -13.62 3.59 1.32
C VAL A 107 -12.74 3.67 2.56
N VAL A 108 -13.17 4.45 3.55
CA VAL A 108 -12.48 4.55 4.85
C VAL A 108 -13.29 3.77 5.88
N LYS A 109 -12.74 2.65 6.33
CA LYS A 109 -13.31 1.79 7.37
C LYS A 109 -12.71 2.15 8.72
N TYR A 110 -13.33 1.63 9.79
CA TYR A 110 -12.85 1.85 11.15
C TYR A 110 -12.89 0.56 11.97
N ILE A 111 -11.99 0.50 12.96
CA ILE A 111 -11.92 -0.51 14.01
C ILE A 111 -12.03 0.26 15.33
N ARG A 112 -12.86 -0.24 16.26
CA ARG A 112 -12.98 0.33 17.60
C ARG A 112 -12.06 -0.39 18.57
N ASP A 113 -11.53 0.36 19.52
CA ASP A 113 -10.81 -0.16 20.68
C ASP A 113 -9.63 -1.10 20.34
N PHE A 114 -8.82 -0.71 19.36
CA PHE A 114 -7.70 -1.51 18.84
C PHE A 114 -6.35 -0.93 19.29
N GLU A 115 -5.48 -1.77 19.87
CA GLU A 115 -4.09 -1.42 20.24
C GLU A 115 -3.97 -0.10 21.03
N ASN A 116 -4.82 0.06 22.06
CA ASN A 116 -4.92 1.28 22.89
C ASN A 116 -5.35 2.56 22.16
N VAL A 117 -6.01 2.43 21.00
CA VAL A 117 -6.62 3.53 20.26
C VAL A 117 -8.14 3.33 20.18
N GLU A 118 -8.93 4.36 20.51
CA GLU A 118 -10.39 4.30 20.53
C GLU A 118 -10.96 4.05 19.12
N THR A 119 -10.46 4.78 18.12
CA THR A 119 -10.88 4.63 16.72
C THR A 119 -9.68 4.55 15.80
N VAL A 120 -9.49 3.42 15.13
CA VAL A 120 -8.47 3.24 14.11
C VAL A 120 -9.14 3.22 12.74
N ILE A 121 -8.78 4.13 11.85
CA ILE A 121 -9.30 4.18 10.48
C ILE A 121 -8.29 3.60 9.50
N TYR A 122 -8.79 3.05 8.39
CA TYR A 122 -7.97 2.49 7.33
C TYR A 122 -8.68 2.52 6.00
N THR A 123 -7.92 2.48 4.91
CA THR A 123 -8.47 2.49 3.56
C THR A 123 -8.79 1.07 3.11
N SER A 124 -9.86 0.89 2.36
CA SER A 124 -10.24 -0.39 1.79
C SER A 124 -10.68 -0.15 0.36
N ILE A 125 -10.21 -1.00 -0.55
CA ILE A 125 -10.55 -0.95 -1.96
C ILE A 125 -10.56 -2.38 -2.51
N GLY A 126 -11.44 -2.66 -3.46
CA GLY A 126 -11.65 -4.01 -3.97
C GLY A 126 -10.51 -4.50 -4.88
N LYS A 127 -10.43 -5.83 -5.04
CA LYS A 127 -9.60 -6.47 -6.06
C LYS A 127 -10.02 -6.02 -7.46
N ASN A 128 -9.04 -5.75 -8.31
CA ASN A 128 -9.23 -5.48 -9.74
C ASN A 128 -8.27 -6.29 -10.63
N ILE A 129 -7.44 -7.17 -10.05
CA ILE A 129 -6.67 -8.14 -10.84
C ILE A 129 -7.65 -9.20 -11.34
N ASP A 130 -7.77 -9.36 -12.65
CA ASP A 130 -8.66 -10.38 -13.24
C ASP A 130 -8.18 -11.80 -12.93
N GLY A 131 -9.11 -12.73 -12.79
CA GLY A 131 -8.81 -14.14 -12.52
C GLY A 131 -8.16 -14.38 -11.15
N LYS A 132 -7.43 -15.49 -11.05
CA LYS A 132 -6.69 -15.89 -9.83
C LYS A 132 -5.46 -15.01 -9.66
N VAL A 133 -5.23 -14.52 -8.43
CA VAL A 133 -3.99 -13.82 -8.08
C VAL A 133 -2.90 -14.88 -7.85
N THR A 134 -1.81 -14.80 -8.60
CA THR A 134 -0.69 -15.75 -8.54
C THR A 134 0.64 -14.99 -8.56
N ALA A 135 1.68 -15.56 -7.94
CA ALA A 135 3.02 -15.00 -7.95
C ALA A 135 3.53 -14.64 -9.36
N GLU A 136 3.28 -15.53 -10.33
CA GLU A 136 3.61 -15.32 -11.73
C GLU A 136 2.97 -14.04 -12.29
N LYS A 137 1.66 -13.85 -12.08
CA LYS A 137 0.95 -12.66 -12.55
C LYS A 137 1.43 -11.39 -11.85
N LEU A 138 1.71 -11.46 -10.55
CA LEU A 138 2.26 -10.34 -9.79
C LEU A 138 3.64 -9.93 -10.32
N SER A 139 4.53 -10.91 -10.55
CA SER A 139 5.87 -10.68 -11.08
C SER A 139 5.86 -10.00 -12.45
N GLN A 140 4.97 -10.44 -13.34
CA GLN A 140 4.81 -9.84 -14.67
C GLN A 140 4.39 -8.37 -14.56
N LEU A 141 3.32 -8.07 -13.79
CA LEU A 141 2.82 -6.71 -13.61
C LEU A 141 3.88 -5.78 -12.97
N ALA A 142 4.70 -6.31 -12.06
CA ALA A 142 5.76 -5.55 -11.41
C ALA A 142 6.92 -5.22 -12.36
N ILE A 143 7.33 -6.19 -13.19
CA ILE A 143 8.38 -6.02 -14.22
C ILE A 143 7.90 -5.02 -15.28
N GLU A 144 6.67 -5.15 -15.77
CA GLU A 144 6.08 -4.20 -16.72
C GLU A 144 6.03 -2.77 -16.12
N SER A 145 5.69 -2.66 -14.83
CA SER A 145 5.65 -1.39 -14.12
C SER A 145 7.01 -0.70 -14.04
N ILE A 146 8.09 -1.41 -13.68
CA ILE A 146 9.44 -0.79 -13.60
C ILE A 146 10.02 -0.43 -14.96
N LEU A 147 9.63 -1.14 -16.03
CA LEU A 147 10.02 -0.79 -17.40
C LEU A 147 9.25 0.41 -17.98
N SER A 148 8.25 0.91 -17.25
CA SER A 148 7.41 2.05 -17.65
C SER A 148 7.79 3.36 -16.95
N LYS A 149 6.93 4.39 -17.11
CA LYS A 149 7.02 5.68 -16.39
C LYS A 149 7.05 5.56 -14.86
N ALA A 150 6.51 4.47 -14.28
CA ALA A 150 6.59 4.25 -12.84
C ALA A 150 8.03 3.98 -12.38
N GLY A 151 8.83 3.29 -13.19
CA GLY A 151 10.25 3.07 -12.91
C GLY A 151 11.07 4.35 -12.93
N GLU A 152 10.80 5.29 -13.85
CA GLU A 152 11.42 6.63 -13.84
C GLU A 152 11.20 7.36 -12.52
N ASN A 153 9.99 7.24 -11.97
CA ASN A 153 9.58 7.89 -10.73
C ASN A 153 9.91 7.07 -9.48
N LYS A 154 10.55 5.89 -9.62
CA LYS A 154 10.81 4.92 -8.54
C LYS A 154 9.56 4.50 -7.77
N LYS A 155 8.40 4.47 -8.43
CA LYS A 155 7.09 4.10 -7.85
C LYS A 155 6.60 2.72 -8.32
N ASP A 156 7.46 1.97 -8.98
CA ASP A 156 7.14 0.68 -9.58
C ASP A 156 6.82 -0.44 -8.57
N GLY A 157 6.33 -1.56 -9.08
CA GLY A 157 5.90 -2.71 -8.29
C GLY A 157 7.01 -3.48 -7.59
N ILE A 158 8.22 -3.51 -8.15
CA ILE A 158 9.36 -4.24 -7.56
C ILE A 158 9.89 -3.46 -6.36
N ARG A 159 10.05 -2.14 -6.50
CA ARG A 159 10.38 -1.26 -5.37
C ARG A 159 9.31 -1.28 -4.29
N TYR A 160 8.04 -1.34 -4.66
CA TYR A 160 6.97 -1.44 -3.69
C TYR A 160 6.97 -2.77 -2.91
N LEU A 161 7.28 -3.89 -3.58
CA LEU A 161 7.53 -5.18 -2.92
C LEU A 161 8.74 -5.09 -1.96
N TYR A 162 9.84 -4.49 -2.42
CA TYR A 162 11.05 -4.29 -1.63
C TYR A 162 10.79 -3.45 -0.37
N GLU A 163 10.07 -2.33 -0.50
CA GLU A 163 9.63 -1.49 0.63
C GLU A 163 8.74 -2.28 1.60
N SER A 164 7.80 -3.08 1.08
CA SER A 164 6.93 -3.92 1.91
C SER A 164 7.75 -4.94 2.70
N LYS A 165 8.73 -5.60 2.06
CA LYS A 165 9.64 -6.54 2.69
C LYS A 165 10.48 -5.89 3.79
N ASN A 166 11.00 -4.68 3.55
CA ASN A 166 11.77 -3.92 4.55
C ASN A 166 10.92 -3.55 5.77
N ASN A 167 9.62 -3.30 5.57
CA ASN A 167 8.66 -3.11 6.65
C ASN A 167 8.18 -4.42 7.30
N SER A 168 8.81 -5.57 6.97
CA SER A 168 8.42 -6.90 7.45
C SER A 168 6.96 -7.25 7.12
N ILE A 169 6.43 -6.72 6.03
CA ILE A 169 5.10 -7.05 5.50
C ILE A 169 5.24 -8.28 4.62
N VAL A 170 4.69 -9.40 5.08
CA VAL A 170 4.74 -10.69 4.37
C VAL A 170 3.32 -11.21 4.18
N THR A 171 2.82 -11.13 2.96
CA THR A 171 1.55 -11.71 2.52
C THR A 171 1.70 -13.17 2.15
N ASN A 172 0.59 -13.85 1.84
CA ASN A 172 0.61 -15.26 1.46
C ASN A 172 1.46 -15.51 0.20
N LEU A 173 1.42 -14.61 -0.79
CA LEU A 173 2.18 -14.76 -2.04
C LEU A 173 3.56 -14.09 -2.03
N SER A 174 3.98 -13.41 -0.95
CA SER A 174 5.17 -12.56 -0.97
C SER A 174 6.45 -13.28 -1.38
N GLN A 175 6.71 -14.48 -0.84
CA GLN A 175 7.92 -15.24 -1.14
C GLN A 175 7.94 -15.75 -2.59
N GLU A 176 6.84 -16.34 -3.05
CA GLU A 176 6.73 -16.85 -4.43
C GLU A 176 6.78 -15.71 -5.45
N TYR A 177 6.16 -14.56 -5.13
CA TYR A 177 6.18 -13.36 -5.97
C TYR A 177 7.59 -12.79 -6.11
N GLU A 178 8.33 -12.68 -5.00
CA GLU A 178 9.75 -12.30 -5.04
C GLU A 178 10.56 -13.29 -5.89
N GLN A 179 10.43 -14.59 -5.64
CA GLN A 179 11.16 -15.61 -6.38
C GLN A 179 10.87 -15.56 -7.89
N ALA A 180 9.60 -15.37 -8.28
CA ALA A 180 9.23 -15.24 -9.69
C ALA A 180 9.87 -14.00 -10.37
N ILE A 181 10.05 -12.89 -9.65
CA ILE A 181 10.82 -11.74 -10.16
C ILE A 181 12.28 -12.13 -10.35
N LEU A 182 12.89 -12.76 -9.35
CA LEU A 182 14.30 -13.15 -9.37
C LEU A 182 14.61 -14.11 -10.52
N ASP A 183 13.74 -15.11 -10.72
CA ASP A 183 13.87 -16.09 -11.80
C ASP A 183 13.76 -15.42 -13.19
N LYS A 184 12.75 -14.56 -13.40
CA LYS A 184 12.54 -13.82 -14.66
C LYS A 184 13.64 -12.82 -14.98
N THR A 185 14.27 -12.29 -13.94
CA THR A 185 15.35 -11.32 -14.08
C THR A 185 16.73 -11.96 -14.00
N GLU A 186 16.83 -13.26 -13.73
CA GLU A 186 18.08 -13.99 -13.51
C GLU A 186 18.98 -13.31 -12.46
N THR A 187 18.38 -12.87 -11.35
CA THR A 187 19.07 -12.20 -10.25
C THR A 187 18.87 -12.94 -8.93
N LYS A 188 19.65 -12.59 -7.90
CA LYS A 188 19.60 -13.27 -6.60
C LYS A 188 18.85 -12.49 -5.53
N ILE A 189 18.75 -11.17 -5.70
CA ILE A 189 18.09 -10.25 -4.76
C ILE A 189 17.35 -9.15 -5.52
N LEU A 190 16.32 -8.56 -4.88
CA LEU A 190 15.47 -7.54 -5.49
C LEU A 190 16.26 -6.30 -5.93
N GLU A 191 17.31 -5.92 -5.21
CA GLU A 191 18.17 -4.79 -5.56
C GLU A 191 18.90 -5.01 -6.89
N GLU A 192 19.37 -6.23 -7.16
CA GLU A 192 19.96 -6.61 -8.44
C GLU A 192 18.92 -6.55 -9.56
N ALA A 193 17.71 -7.08 -9.31
CA ALA A 193 16.60 -7.03 -10.27
C ALA A 193 16.24 -5.58 -10.63
N ILE A 194 16.14 -4.70 -9.62
CA ILE A 194 15.86 -3.27 -9.79
C ILE A 194 16.94 -2.61 -10.67
N ASN A 195 18.21 -2.84 -10.36
CA ASN A 195 19.32 -2.24 -11.11
C ASN A 195 19.34 -2.73 -12.58
N LYS A 196 19.14 -4.03 -12.81
CA LYS A 196 19.08 -4.63 -14.16
C LYS A 196 17.94 -4.00 -14.97
N LEU A 197 16.74 -3.90 -14.39
CA LEU A 197 15.56 -3.39 -15.08
C LEU A 197 15.61 -1.87 -15.31
N ASP A 198 16.24 -1.10 -14.43
CA ASP A 198 16.48 0.32 -14.66
C ASP A 198 17.43 0.56 -15.84
N LEU A 199 18.50 -0.23 -15.96
CA LEU A 199 19.40 -0.17 -17.11
C LEU A 199 18.67 -0.57 -18.39
N GLN A 200 17.89 -1.64 -18.34
CA GLN A 200 17.08 -2.08 -19.47
C GLN A 200 16.08 -1.00 -19.91
N ARG A 201 15.37 -0.35 -18.98
CA ARG A 201 14.44 0.75 -19.28
C ARG A 201 15.14 1.91 -19.98
N LYS A 202 16.32 2.34 -19.50
CA LYS A 202 17.11 3.41 -20.12
C LYS A 202 17.49 3.06 -21.56
N ASN A 203 17.98 1.84 -21.79
CA ASN A 203 18.35 1.36 -23.12
C ASN A 203 17.15 1.28 -24.09
N ILE A 204 15.93 1.11 -23.59
CA ILE A 204 14.70 1.16 -24.40
C ILE A 204 14.33 2.61 -24.73
N ALA A 205 14.51 3.54 -23.79
CA ALA A 205 14.18 4.95 -23.99
C ALA A 205 15.15 5.67 -24.95
N ASP A 206 16.39 5.18 -25.05
CA ASP A 206 17.44 5.73 -25.94
C ASP A 206 17.36 5.17 -27.39
N ARG A 207 16.36 4.34 -27.71
CA ARG A 207 16.10 3.78 -29.04
C ARG A 207 14.87 4.42 -29.69
#